data_AF-A0A2D6HDR9-F1
#
_entry.id   AF-A0A2D6HDR9-F1
#
_cell.length_a   1.000
_cell.length_b   1.000
_cell.length_c   1.000
_cell.angle_alpha   90.00
_cell.angle_beta   90.00
_cell.angle_gamma   90.00
#
_symmetry.space_group_name_H-M   'P 1'
#
loop_
_entity.id
_entity.type
_entity.pdbx_description
1 polymer ?
#
loop_
_entity_poly.entity_id
_entity_poly.type
_entity_poly.pdbx_seq_one_letter_code
_entity_poly.pdbx_strand_id
1 'polypeptide(L)'
;MTPAAYTEHDRQIWEEELEEFVPPRVFDAHIHLFNPQHMGEGTGRTWSHADLETLQSWAQRLYPGRETHFLVLGSPAPGIDVQAHNDWAIQQVSQDPQTRMNRLVTPGCNIEDIRRDVLTHGFVGLKPYRLFSVTGDVAQCRIHEFLPHEQMELANELGLWVTMHLSRHHGCADEHNLDDLADFTTRRYPNIKWILAHCARSFTYWPIRKAIDRLRDMPNIWYDLSAVTDVRPFITLFSKENTKRLFYGSDGIDSTYFHGQYVALGRAWQALDTSRFELQFPHCEGRPILAIYEQLLSMKQAAEIAELSADDIEDIIWRNATEALEIGDPMSTRSNTT
;
A
#
# COMPACT_ATOMS: atom_id res chain seq x y z
N MET A 1 -4.82 -20.77 4.34
CA MET A 1 -4.50 -20.60 5.77
C MET A 1 -5.78 -20.24 6.48
N THR A 2 -5.96 -20.67 7.72
CA THR A 2 -7.04 -20.12 8.55
C THR A 2 -6.68 -18.67 8.86
N PRO A 3 -7.56 -17.67 8.63
CA PRO A 3 -7.27 -16.29 8.99
C PRO A 3 -6.85 -16.22 10.46
N ALA A 4 -5.85 -15.38 10.79
CA ALA A 4 -5.49 -15.17 12.18
C ALA A 4 -6.73 -14.68 12.96
N ALA A 5 -6.95 -15.22 14.15
CA ALA A 5 -8.05 -14.80 15.00
C ALA A 5 -7.61 -13.57 15.79
N TYR A 6 -8.35 -12.46 15.71
CA TYR A 6 -8.14 -11.32 16.59
C TYR A 6 -8.19 -11.74 18.05
N THR A 7 -7.15 -11.42 18.83
CA THR A 7 -6.99 -11.90 20.21
C THR A 7 -7.29 -10.81 21.23
N GLU A 8 -7.44 -11.25 22.48
CA GLU A 8 -7.53 -10.34 23.63
C GLU A 8 -6.28 -9.46 23.79
N HIS A 9 -5.10 -9.96 23.42
CA HIS A 9 -3.89 -9.15 23.51
C HIS A 9 -3.82 -8.09 22.40
N ASP A 10 -4.34 -8.39 21.21
CA ASP A 10 -4.52 -7.37 20.18
C ASP A 10 -5.45 -6.25 20.69
N ARG A 11 -6.60 -6.61 21.30
CA ARG A 11 -7.51 -5.64 21.94
C ARG A 11 -6.79 -4.76 22.96
N GLN A 12 -5.98 -5.37 23.83
CA GLN A 12 -5.21 -4.66 24.84
C GLN A 12 -4.26 -3.63 24.20
N ILE A 13 -3.48 -4.02 23.19
CA ILE A 13 -2.57 -3.08 22.49
C ILE A 13 -3.34 -1.95 21.81
N TRP A 14 -4.50 -2.26 21.22
CA TRP A 14 -5.31 -1.20 20.64
C TRP A 14 -5.70 -0.14 21.69
N GLU A 15 -6.29 -0.57 22.79
CA GLU A 15 -6.80 0.33 23.85
C GLU A 15 -5.68 1.10 24.56
N GLU A 16 -4.56 0.45 24.84
CA GLU A 16 -3.46 1.06 25.60
C GLU A 16 -2.55 1.92 24.73
N GLU A 17 -2.34 1.57 23.46
CA GLU A 17 -1.28 2.16 22.65
C GLU A 17 -1.77 2.89 21.39
N LEU A 18 -2.82 2.39 20.75
CA LEU A 18 -3.18 2.81 19.39
C LEU A 18 -4.44 3.67 19.33
N GLU A 19 -5.32 3.59 20.32
CA GLU A 19 -6.60 4.28 20.29
C GLU A 19 -6.44 5.80 20.19
N GLU A 20 -5.57 6.40 21.00
CA GLU A 20 -5.31 7.85 20.93
C GLU A 20 -4.46 8.24 19.72
N PHE A 21 -3.63 7.32 19.21
CA PHE A 21 -2.73 7.57 18.09
C PHE A 21 -3.46 7.56 16.73
N VAL A 22 -4.39 6.62 16.54
CA VAL A 22 -5.14 6.48 15.29
C VAL A 22 -6.36 7.41 15.29
N PRO A 23 -6.42 8.39 14.37
CA PRO A 23 -7.50 9.37 14.33
C PRO A 23 -8.87 8.74 14.04
N PRO A 24 -9.98 9.47 14.25
CA PRO A 24 -11.34 8.97 14.02
C PRO A 24 -11.64 8.53 12.58
N ARG A 25 -10.83 8.97 11.60
CA ARG A 25 -10.97 8.62 10.19
C ARG A 25 -9.67 8.05 9.65
N VAL A 26 -9.76 7.00 8.85
CA VAL A 26 -8.63 6.29 8.26
C VAL A 26 -8.85 6.19 6.76
N PHE A 27 -7.86 6.63 5.99
CA PHE A 27 -7.81 6.34 4.56
C PHE A 27 -6.66 5.37 4.31
N ASP A 28 -7.00 4.11 4.07
CA ASP A 28 -6.03 3.07 3.81
C ASP A 28 -5.65 3.08 2.32
N ALA A 29 -4.51 3.71 2.01
CA ALA A 29 -4.04 3.91 0.64
C ALA A 29 -3.40 2.66 0.01
N HIS A 30 -3.46 1.49 0.65
CA HIS A 30 -2.92 0.25 0.10
C HIS A 30 -3.70 -0.96 0.64
N ILE A 31 -4.69 -1.43 -0.12
CA ILE A 31 -5.41 -2.66 0.22
C ILE A 31 -5.79 -3.44 -1.03
N HIS A 32 -5.95 -4.76 -0.91
CA HIS A 32 -6.24 -5.63 -2.05
C HIS A 32 -7.62 -6.29 -1.95
N LEU A 33 -8.39 -6.23 -3.03
CA LEU A 33 -9.56 -7.11 -3.21
C LEU A 33 -9.11 -8.42 -3.86
N PHE A 34 -9.63 -9.56 -3.41
CA PHE A 34 -9.31 -10.85 -4.02
C PHE A 34 -10.52 -11.76 -4.13
N ASN A 35 -10.71 -12.35 -5.32
CA ASN A 35 -11.70 -13.40 -5.53
C ASN A 35 -10.99 -14.63 -6.12
N PRO A 36 -10.93 -15.76 -5.39
CA PRO A 36 -10.30 -16.99 -5.86
C PRO A 36 -10.91 -17.57 -7.15
N GLN A 37 -12.09 -17.11 -7.57
CA GLN A 37 -12.72 -17.51 -8.83
C GLN A 37 -12.03 -16.90 -10.06
N HIS A 38 -11.28 -15.80 -9.91
CA HIS A 38 -10.52 -15.20 -11.01
C HIS A 38 -9.16 -15.86 -11.22
N MET A 39 -8.85 -16.91 -10.48
CA MET A 39 -7.61 -17.65 -10.62
C MET A 39 -7.80 -18.81 -11.61
N GLY A 40 -6.87 -18.97 -12.55
CA GLY A 40 -6.89 -20.09 -13.49
C GLY A 40 -6.83 -21.46 -12.80
N GLU A 41 -7.36 -22.49 -13.45
CA GLU A 41 -7.32 -23.86 -12.94
C GLU A 41 -5.88 -24.31 -12.63
N GLY A 42 -5.68 -24.97 -11.50
CA GLY A 42 -4.35 -25.47 -11.08
C GLY A 42 -3.41 -24.41 -10.53
N THR A 43 -3.79 -23.13 -10.48
CA THR A 43 -3.04 -22.11 -9.75
C THR A 43 -3.30 -22.24 -8.25
N GLY A 44 -2.24 -22.24 -7.44
CA GLY A 44 -2.38 -22.32 -5.99
C GLY A 44 -3.14 -21.10 -5.46
N ARG A 45 -4.25 -21.33 -4.73
CA ARG A 45 -4.98 -20.26 -4.03
C ARG A 45 -4.20 -19.85 -2.80
N THR A 46 -3.41 -18.79 -2.91
CA THR A 46 -2.59 -18.28 -1.80
C THR A 46 -3.34 -17.29 -0.91
N TRP A 47 -4.34 -16.59 -1.47
CA TRP A 47 -5.06 -15.50 -0.81
C TRP A 47 -6.51 -15.87 -0.53
N SER A 48 -7.05 -15.30 0.54
CA SER A 48 -8.43 -15.51 0.96
C SER A 48 -9.37 -14.61 0.15
N HIS A 49 -10.64 -15.01 0.00
CA HIS A 49 -11.63 -14.10 -0.58
C HIS A 49 -11.74 -12.84 0.28
N ALA A 50 -11.66 -11.67 -0.35
CA ALA A 50 -11.75 -10.37 0.29
C ALA A 50 -12.44 -9.39 -0.68
N ASP A 51 -13.74 -9.23 -0.51
CA ASP A 51 -14.55 -8.21 -1.17
C ASP A 51 -14.62 -6.92 -0.33
N LEU A 52 -15.33 -5.88 -0.79
CA LEU A 52 -15.35 -4.61 -0.05
C LEU A 52 -15.96 -4.76 1.36
N GLU A 53 -17.02 -5.55 1.50
CA GLU A 53 -17.65 -5.84 2.80
C GLU A 53 -16.66 -6.53 3.74
N THR A 54 -15.86 -7.47 3.22
CA THR A 54 -14.80 -8.14 3.97
C THR A 54 -13.74 -7.14 4.43
N LEU A 55 -13.31 -6.22 3.56
CA LEU A 55 -12.34 -5.17 3.92
C LEU A 55 -12.90 -4.24 5.00
N GLN A 56 -14.16 -3.82 4.89
CA GLN A 56 -14.84 -2.98 5.89
C GLN A 56 -14.96 -3.70 7.24
N SER A 57 -15.37 -4.97 7.22
CA SER A 57 -15.49 -5.80 8.43
C SER A 57 -14.13 -6.01 9.11
N TRP A 58 -13.08 -6.19 8.30
CA TRP A 58 -11.70 -6.29 8.77
C TRP A 58 -11.22 -4.98 9.39
N ALA A 59 -11.42 -3.85 8.72
CA ALA A 59 -11.06 -2.53 9.22
C ALA A 59 -11.83 -2.19 10.51
N GLN A 60 -13.13 -2.45 10.58
CA GLN A 60 -13.94 -2.21 11.79
C GLN A 60 -13.43 -3.01 12.99
N ARG A 61 -12.88 -4.21 12.76
CA ARG A 61 -12.30 -5.03 13.81
C ARG A 61 -10.95 -4.49 14.31
N LEU A 62 -10.12 -3.97 13.40
CA LEU A 62 -8.79 -3.47 13.74
C LEU A 62 -8.77 -2.01 14.19
N TYR A 63 -9.72 -1.21 13.73
CA TYR A 63 -9.84 0.22 14.03
C TYR A 63 -11.24 0.50 14.59
N PRO A 64 -11.61 -0.10 15.74
CA PRO A 64 -12.96 0.02 16.28
C PRO A 64 -13.35 1.47 16.46
N GLY A 65 -14.51 1.85 15.91
CA GLY A 65 -15.04 3.22 15.98
C GLY A 65 -14.45 4.22 14.97
N ARG A 66 -13.60 3.78 14.03
CA ARG A 66 -13.02 4.65 13.00
C ARG A 66 -13.77 4.49 11.68
N GLU A 67 -14.11 5.60 11.05
CA GLU A 67 -14.57 5.62 9.66
C GLU A 67 -13.38 5.25 8.76
N THR A 68 -13.52 4.23 7.90
CA THR A 68 -12.41 3.74 7.08
C THR A 68 -12.81 3.62 5.61
N HIS A 69 -11.98 4.19 4.74
CA HIS A 69 -12.09 4.11 3.28
C HIS A 69 -10.76 3.73 2.65
N PHE A 70 -10.77 3.37 1.37
CA PHE A 70 -9.65 2.65 0.76
C PHE A 70 -9.20 3.22 -0.58
N LEU A 71 -7.91 3.10 -0.87
CA LEU A 71 -7.42 2.94 -2.24
C LEU A 71 -7.21 1.44 -2.47
N VAL A 72 -8.16 0.84 -3.18
CA VAL A 72 -8.09 -0.56 -3.59
C VAL A 72 -7.09 -0.73 -4.73
N LEU A 73 -6.20 -1.70 -4.59
CA LEU A 73 -5.19 -2.03 -5.58
C LEU A 73 -5.51 -3.37 -6.24
N GLY A 74 -5.34 -3.43 -7.56
CA GLY A 74 -5.39 -4.68 -8.30
C GLY A 74 -4.48 -5.77 -7.69
N SER A 75 -5.00 -6.98 -7.52
CA SER A 75 -4.31 -8.09 -6.84
C SER A 75 -3.28 -8.75 -7.75
N PRO A 76 -1.97 -8.71 -7.40
CA PRO A 76 -0.92 -9.21 -8.26
C PRO A 76 -0.67 -10.72 -8.05
N ALA A 77 -1.62 -11.55 -8.47
CA ALA A 77 -1.51 -13.00 -8.38
C ALA A 77 -1.10 -13.64 -9.73
N PRO A 78 -0.09 -14.53 -9.79
CA PRO A 78 0.26 -15.25 -11.00
C PRO A 78 -0.91 -16.09 -11.54
N GLY A 79 -1.26 -15.92 -12.81
CA GLY A 79 -2.37 -16.65 -13.44
C GLY A 79 -3.77 -16.12 -13.11
N ILE A 80 -3.87 -14.91 -12.56
CA ILE A 80 -5.13 -14.21 -12.41
C ILE A 80 -5.71 -13.78 -13.77
N ASP A 81 -7.01 -13.94 -13.94
CA ASP A 81 -7.79 -13.31 -15.01
C ASP A 81 -7.89 -11.81 -14.71
N VAL A 82 -7.05 -11.04 -15.39
CA VAL A 82 -6.93 -9.59 -15.20
C VAL A 82 -8.24 -8.87 -15.54
N GLN A 83 -8.97 -9.33 -16.56
CA GLN A 83 -10.21 -8.67 -16.98
C GLN A 83 -11.32 -8.95 -15.96
N ALA A 84 -11.54 -10.21 -15.61
CA ALA A 84 -12.54 -10.58 -14.61
C ALA A 84 -12.26 -9.92 -13.24
N HIS A 85 -10.99 -9.82 -12.85
CA HIS A 85 -10.60 -9.15 -11.62
C HIS A 85 -10.91 -7.64 -11.63
N ASN A 86 -10.57 -6.93 -12.72
CA ASN A 86 -10.86 -5.50 -12.82
C ASN A 86 -12.36 -5.22 -12.92
N ASP A 87 -13.13 -6.02 -13.68
CA ASP A 87 -14.59 -5.88 -13.80
C ASP A 87 -15.28 -6.05 -12.44
N TRP A 88 -14.82 -7.03 -11.66
CA TRP A 88 -15.33 -7.22 -10.30
C TRP A 88 -14.90 -6.09 -9.35
N ALA A 89 -13.66 -5.60 -9.44
CA ALA A 89 -13.20 -4.47 -8.62
C ALA A 89 -14.05 -3.21 -8.84
N ILE A 90 -14.46 -2.94 -10.09
CA ILE A 90 -15.40 -1.84 -10.41
C ILE A 90 -16.71 -2.01 -9.65
N GLN A 91 -17.30 -3.22 -9.66
CA GLN A 91 -18.54 -3.51 -8.94
C GLN A 91 -18.38 -3.34 -7.43
N GLN A 92 -17.23 -3.73 -6.87
CA GLN A 92 -16.95 -3.57 -5.44
C GLN A 92 -16.83 -2.09 -5.06
N VAL A 93 -15.96 -1.33 -5.74
CA VAL A 93 -15.68 0.07 -5.38
C VAL A 93 -16.88 1.00 -5.63
N SER A 94 -17.74 0.70 -6.60
CA SER A 94 -18.96 1.49 -6.83
C SER A 94 -19.94 1.52 -5.64
N GLN A 95 -19.77 0.64 -4.66
CA GLN A 95 -20.60 0.58 -3.45
C GLN A 95 -20.20 1.63 -2.39
N ASP A 96 -19.01 2.24 -2.51
CA ASP A 96 -18.54 3.27 -1.59
C ASP A 96 -17.93 4.48 -2.36
N PRO A 97 -18.61 5.63 -2.39
CA PRO A 97 -18.15 6.81 -3.14
C PRO A 97 -16.86 7.44 -2.59
N GLN A 98 -16.43 7.07 -1.37
CA GLN A 98 -15.17 7.55 -0.79
C GLN A 98 -13.99 6.63 -1.11
N THR A 99 -14.24 5.40 -1.56
CA THR A 99 -13.19 4.48 -2.00
C THR A 99 -12.75 4.79 -3.43
N ARG A 100 -11.47 4.52 -3.73
CA ARG A 100 -10.86 4.64 -5.05
C ARG A 100 -10.20 3.33 -5.43
N MET A 101 -9.84 3.18 -6.70
CA MET A 101 -9.12 2.00 -7.18
C MET A 101 -8.04 2.28 -8.21
N ASN A 102 -6.96 1.49 -8.11
CA ASN A 102 -5.94 1.35 -9.12
C ASN A 102 -6.10 0.03 -9.87
N ARG A 103 -6.16 0.11 -11.18
CA ARG A 103 -6.40 -1.02 -12.09
C ARG A 103 -5.24 -2.00 -12.06
N LEU A 104 -5.51 -3.30 -11.95
CA LEU A 104 -4.47 -4.30 -12.21
C LEU A 104 -4.03 -4.20 -13.66
N VAL A 105 -2.72 -4.04 -13.89
CA VAL A 105 -2.15 -4.06 -15.22
C VAL A 105 -1.02 -5.09 -15.31
N THR A 106 -0.93 -5.73 -16.46
CA THR A 106 0.23 -6.53 -16.88
C THR A 106 0.76 -5.96 -18.19
N PRO A 107 2.00 -6.27 -18.60
CA PRO A 107 2.53 -5.81 -19.88
C PRO A 107 1.68 -6.18 -21.10
N GLY A 108 0.87 -7.24 -21.00
CA GLY A 108 -0.01 -7.69 -22.08
C GLY A 108 -1.38 -6.99 -22.14
N CYS A 109 -1.72 -6.11 -21.20
CA CYS A 109 -2.98 -5.38 -21.23
C CYS A 109 -3.03 -4.41 -22.42
N ASN A 110 -4.16 -4.40 -23.12
CA ASN A 110 -4.43 -3.44 -24.19
C ASN A 110 -4.61 -2.02 -23.62
N ILE A 111 -3.96 -1.04 -24.24
CA ILE A 111 -4.01 0.38 -23.86
C ILE A 111 -5.43 0.95 -23.93
N GLU A 112 -6.23 0.55 -24.91
CA GLU A 112 -7.61 1.05 -25.07
C GLU A 112 -8.54 0.51 -23.99
N ASP A 113 -8.32 -0.72 -23.51
CA ASP A 113 -9.06 -1.25 -22.36
C ASP A 113 -8.71 -0.48 -21.09
N ILE A 114 -7.43 -0.18 -20.86
CA ILE A 114 -7.00 0.64 -19.72
C ILE A 114 -7.63 2.04 -19.80
N ARG A 115 -7.59 2.67 -20.98
CA ARG A 115 -8.19 4.00 -21.20
C ARG A 115 -9.69 3.99 -20.94
N ARG A 116 -10.42 3.02 -21.48
CA ARG A 116 -11.87 2.85 -21.25
C ARG A 116 -12.16 2.74 -19.76
N ASP A 117 -11.44 1.86 -19.07
CA ASP A 117 -11.67 1.56 -17.66
C ASP A 117 -11.44 2.80 -16.78
N VAL A 118 -10.40 3.59 -17.07
CA VAL A 118 -10.16 4.87 -16.40
C VAL A 118 -11.29 5.87 -16.67
N LEU A 119 -11.61 6.13 -17.94
CA LEU A 119 -12.53 7.21 -18.32
C LEU A 119 -13.99 6.90 -18.00
N THR A 120 -14.38 5.63 -17.98
CA THR A 120 -15.78 5.20 -17.84
C THR A 120 -16.09 4.57 -16.48
N HIS A 121 -15.10 3.94 -15.84
CA HIS A 121 -15.31 3.17 -14.61
C HIS A 121 -14.60 3.74 -13.38
N GLY A 122 -13.87 4.87 -13.53
CA GLY A 122 -13.39 5.65 -12.39
C GLY A 122 -12.12 5.10 -11.73
N PHE A 123 -11.34 4.26 -12.42
CA PHE A 123 -9.98 3.97 -11.97
C PHE A 123 -9.15 5.25 -11.94
N VAL A 124 -8.47 5.51 -10.83
CA VAL A 124 -7.63 6.71 -10.64
C VAL A 124 -6.16 6.45 -10.93
N GLY A 125 -5.80 5.18 -11.14
CA GLY A 125 -4.41 4.79 -11.35
C GLY A 125 -4.21 3.34 -11.77
N LEU A 126 -2.94 2.95 -11.86
CA LEU A 126 -2.50 1.63 -12.27
C LEU A 126 -1.74 0.93 -11.12
N LYS A 127 -1.95 -0.37 -10.98
CA LYS A 127 -1.18 -1.26 -10.10
C LYS A 127 -0.44 -2.29 -10.97
N PRO A 128 0.78 -1.98 -11.43
CA PRO A 128 1.66 -2.96 -12.03
C PRO A 128 2.33 -3.79 -10.93
N TYR A 129 2.90 -4.93 -11.31
CA TYR A 129 3.68 -5.73 -10.37
C TYR A 129 4.77 -6.55 -11.04
N ARG A 130 5.94 -6.58 -10.41
CA ARG A 130 7.15 -7.30 -10.82
C ARG A 130 6.94 -8.78 -11.19
N LEU A 131 5.90 -9.45 -10.66
CA LEU A 131 5.58 -10.84 -11.03
C LEU A 131 5.16 -10.99 -12.49
N PHE A 132 4.69 -9.91 -13.12
CA PHE A 132 4.30 -9.89 -14.53
C PHE A 132 5.44 -9.41 -15.45
N SER A 133 6.68 -9.32 -14.94
CA SER A 133 7.83 -8.90 -15.74
C SER A 133 8.00 -9.76 -16.99
N VAL A 134 8.15 -9.11 -18.15
CA VAL A 134 8.38 -9.80 -19.43
C VAL A 134 9.71 -10.55 -19.47
N THR A 135 10.64 -10.24 -18.57
CA THR A 135 11.95 -10.92 -18.48
C THR A 135 11.89 -12.24 -17.72
N GLY A 136 10.83 -12.48 -16.94
CA GLY A 136 10.76 -13.60 -15.98
C GLY A 136 11.62 -13.40 -14.72
N ASP A 137 12.56 -12.44 -14.70
CA ASP A 137 13.34 -12.09 -13.51
C ASP A 137 12.55 -11.14 -12.61
N VAL A 138 11.68 -11.71 -11.81
CA VAL A 138 10.89 -10.96 -10.85
C VAL A 138 11.76 -10.26 -9.80
N ALA A 139 12.99 -10.70 -9.54
CA ALA A 139 13.80 -10.17 -8.45
C ALA A 139 14.62 -8.94 -8.85
N GLN A 140 15.00 -8.81 -10.11
CA GLN A 140 15.92 -7.79 -10.62
C GLN A 140 15.41 -7.02 -11.85
N CYS A 141 14.16 -7.23 -12.27
CA CYS A 141 13.57 -6.48 -13.38
C CYS A 141 13.56 -4.95 -13.18
N ARG A 142 13.54 -4.22 -14.29
CA ARG A 142 13.37 -2.75 -14.36
C ARG A 142 11.89 -2.39 -14.41
N ILE A 143 11.55 -1.15 -14.05
CA ILE A 143 10.15 -0.68 -14.00
C ILE A 143 9.44 -0.90 -15.34
N HIS A 144 10.10 -0.54 -16.46
CA HIS A 144 9.51 -0.66 -17.79
C HIS A 144 9.26 -2.11 -18.25
N GLU A 145 9.85 -3.10 -17.58
CA GLU A 145 9.69 -4.52 -17.93
C GLU A 145 8.40 -5.12 -17.36
N PHE A 146 7.76 -4.45 -16.40
CA PHE A 146 6.45 -4.84 -15.85
C PHE A 146 5.40 -3.71 -15.85
N LEU A 147 5.79 -2.50 -16.29
CA LEU A 147 4.94 -1.38 -16.65
C LEU A 147 5.48 -0.75 -17.94
N PRO A 148 5.10 -1.23 -19.14
CA PRO A 148 5.66 -0.80 -20.41
C PRO A 148 5.54 0.72 -20.67
N HIS A 149 6.41 1.24 -21.55
CA HIS A 149 6.44 2.66 -21.89
C HIS A 149 5.09 3.15 -22.42
N GLU A 150 4.38 2.36 -23.21
CA GLU A 150 3.06 2.69 -23.76
C GLU A 150 2.00 2.85 -22.65
N GLN A 151 2.09 2.05 -21.58
CA GLN A 151 1.21 2.19 -20.41
C GLN A 151 1.59 3.43 -19.58
N MET A 152 2.88 3.74 -19.46
CA MET A 152 3.33 4.98 -18.81
C MET A 152 2.97 6.22 -19.62
N GLU A 153 3.00 6.17 -20.95
CA GLU A 153 2.55 7.25 -21.82
C GLU A 153 1.07 7.55 -21.61
N LEU A 154 0.22 6.52 -21.57
CA LEU A 154 -1.20 6.67 -21.24
C LEU A 154 -1.38 7.24 -19.83
N ALA A 155 -0.67 6.70 -18.83
CA ALA A 155 -0.75 7.18 -17.46
C ALA A 155 -0.33 8.65 -17.33
N ASN A 156 0.68 9.07 -18.08
CA ASN A 156 1.13 10.45 -18.14
C ASN A 156 0.12 11.37 -18.85
N GLU A 157 -0.47 10.91 -19.96
CA GLU A 157 -1.51 11.66 -20.68
C GLU A 157 -2.71 11.96 -19.79
N LEU A 158 -3.14 10.96 -19.01
CA LEU A 158 -4.33 11.04 -18.16
C LEU A 158 -4.03 11.51 -16.72
N GLY A 159 -2.77 11.81 -16.38
CA GLY A 159 -2.37 12.25 -15.04
C GLY A 159 -2.68 11.23 -13.94
N LEU A 160 -2.42 9.96 -14.21
CA LEU A 160 -2.80 8.84 -13.34
C LEU A 160 -1.84 8.64 -12.17
N TRP A 161 -2.37 8.00 -11.13
CA TRP A 161 -1.58 7.40 -10.07
C TRP A 161 -0.95 6.08 -10.53
N VAL A 162 0.24 5.77 -10.02
CA VAL A 162 0.85 4.44 -10.16
C VAL A 162 1.35 3.98 -8.79
N THR A 163 0.73 2.94 -8.23
CA THR A 163 1.24 2.33 -6.99
C THR A 163 2.31 1.31 -7.33
N MET A 164 3.56 1.69 -7.14
CA MET A 164 4.73 0.97 -7.57
C MET A 164 5.34 0.15 -6.43
N HIS A 165 5.27 -1.18 -6.53
CA HIS A 165 6.13 -2.06 -5.76
C HIS A 165 7.45 -2.26 -6.50
N LEU A 166 8.50 -1.54 -6.09
CA LEU A 166 9.82 -1.60 -6.72
C LEU A 166 10.39 -3.03 -6.72
N SER A 167 11.02 -3.41 -7.83
CA SER A 167 11.84 -4.63 -7.93
C SER A 167 13.27 -4.36 -7.43
N ARG A 168 14.20 -5.28 -7.71
CA ARG A 168 15.65 -5.22 -7.39
C ARG A 168 15.95 -5.32 -5.90
N HIS A 169 16.86 -6.17 -5.46
CA HIS A 169 17.04 -6.49 -4.02
C HIS A 169 17.18 -5.27 -3.09
N HIS A 170 17.75 -4.16 -3.57
CA HIS A 170 17.92 -2.94 -2.79
C HIS A 170 16.72 -1.99 -2.81
N GLY A 171 15.64 -2.33 -3.51
CA GLY A 171 14.43 -1.49 -3.58
C GLY A 171 14.76 -0.08 -4.07
N CYS A 172 14.34 0.93 -3.31
CA CYS A 172 14.62 2.32 -3.64
C CYS A 172 16.10 2.73 -3.58
N ALA A 173 16.98 1.94 -2.95
CA ALA A 173 18.42 2.21 -2.94
C ALA A 173 19.18 1.61 -4.14
N ASP A 174 18.47 0.94 -5.06
CA ASP A 174 19.08 0.49 -6.30
C ASP A 174 19.21 1.67 -7.28
N GLU A 175 20.42 1.91 -7.79
CA GLU A 175 20.71 3.00 -8.71
C GLU A 175 19.82 2.95 -9.97
N HIS A 176 19.49 1.76 -10.46
CA HIS A 176 18.65 1.64 -11.63
C HIS A 176 17.19 2.04 -11.38
N ASN A 177 16.67 1.77 -10.18
CA ASN A 177 15.34 2.25 -9.80
C ASN A 177 15.36 3.78 -9.61
N LEU A 178 16.41 4.33 -9.00
CA LEU A 178 16.55 5.77 -8.82
C LEU A 178 16.69 6.52 -10.14
N ASP A 179 17.45 5.97 -11.08
CA ASP A 179 17.65 6.56 -12.40
C ASP A 179 16.37 6.49 -13.23
N ASP A 180 15.63 5.37 -13.18
CA ASP A 180 14.30 5.26 -13.82
C ASP A 180 13.34 6.29 -13.23
N LEU A 181 13.21 6.36 -11.91
CA LEU A 181 12.31 7.31 -11.24
C LEU A 181 12.69 8.76 -11.53
N ALA A 182 13.98 9.10 -11.51
CA ALA A 182 14.45 10.44 -11.85
C ALA A 182 14.07 10.79 -13.30
N ASP A 183 14.33 9.89 -14.26
CA ASP A 183 14.02 10.14 -15.66
C ASP A 183 12.51 10.25 -15.92
N PHE A 184 11.72 9.37 -15.30
CA PHE A 184 10.27 9.32 -15.48
C PHE A 184 9.60 10.54 -14.86
N THR A 185 9.97 10.92 -13.65
CA THR A 185 9.33 12.05 -12.94
C THR A 185 9.74 13.41 -13.49
N THR A 186 10.97 13.56 -14.00
CA THR A 186 11.49 14.88 -14.42
C THR A 186 11.40 15.14 -15.92
N ARG A 187 11.34 14.09 -16.74
CA ARG A 187 11.49 14.23 -18.20
C ARG A 187 10.46 13.47 -19.02
N ARG A 188 10.34 12.15 -18.83
CA ARG A 188 9.53 11.31 -19.73
C ARG A 188 8.04 11.34 -19.40
N TYR A 189 7.71 11.22 -18.13
CA TYR A 189 6.34 11.03 -17.65
C TYR A 189 6.02 11.96 -16.47
N PRO A 190 6.21 13.28 -16.62
CA PRO A 190 6.13 14.22 -15.51
C PRO A 190 4.73 14.37 -14.91
N ASN A 191 3.67 13.84 -15.51
CA ASN A 191 2.32 13.90 -14.98
C ASN A 191 1.90 12.63 -14.23
N ILE A 192 2.70 11.55 -14.26
CA ILE A 192 2.41 10.37 -13.44
C ILE A 192 2.68 10.71 -11.97
N LYS A 193 1.73 10.36 -11.11
CA LYS A 193 1.85 10.48 -9.66
C LYS A 193 2.21 9.11 -9.08
N TRP A 194 3.43 8.96 -8.58
CA TRP A 194 3.94 7.66 -8.13
C TRP A 194 3.70 7.49 -6.63
N ILE A 195 3.07 6.38 -6.23
CA ILE A 195 3.04 5.92 -4.83
C ILE A 195 4.06 4.79 -4.72
N LEU A 196 5.18 5.03 -4.05
CA LEU A 196 6.20 4.02 -3.81
C LEU A 196 5.79 3.17 -2.60
N ALA A 197 5.39 1.94 -2.88
CA ALA A 197 4.80 1.06 -1.88
C ALA A 197 5.77 0.63 -0.78
N HIS A 198 5.25 0.42 0.43
CA HIS A 198 5.99 -0.14 1.57
C HIS A 198 7.22 0.69 1.95
N CYS A 199 7.04 2.00 2.15
CA CYS A 199 8.14 2.95 2.36
C CYS A 199 9.18 2.90 1.23
N ALA A 200 8.71 2.85 -0.03
CA ALA A 200 9.54 2.59 -1.21
C ALA A 200 10.35 1.27 -1.12
N ARG A 201 9.67 0.20 -0.69
CA ARG A 201 10.20 -1.16 -0.47
C ARG A 201 11.32 -1.21 0.56
N SER A 202 11.16 -0.46 1.66
CA SER A 202 12.16 -0.34 2.72
C SER A 202 11.69 -1.06 3.99
N PHE A 203 11.83 -2.39 4.00
CA PHE A 203 11.54 -3.23 5.16
C PHE A 203 12.69 -3.26 6.21
N THR A 204 13.77 -2.52 5.94
CA THR A 204 14.86 -2.28 6.89
C THR A 204 15.28 -0.82 6.81
N TYR A 205 16.07 -0.35 7.77
CA TYR A 205 16.60 1.02 7.77
C TYR A 205 17.39 1.42 6.52
N TRP A 206 18.00 0.47 5.81
CA TRP A 206 19.08 0.78 4.87
C TRP A 206 18.60 1.37 3.53
N PRO A 207 17.59 0.80 2.84
CA PRO A 207 17.18 1.30 1.53
C PRO A 207 16.76 2.78 1.55
N ILE A 208 15.75 3.13 2.35
CA ILE A 208 15.26 4.51 2.37
C ILE A 208 16.33 5.49 2.85
N ARG A 209 17.18 5.12 3.83
CA ARG A 209 18.28 6.00 4.27
C ARG A 209 19.29 6.31 3.17
N LYS A 210 19.44 5.41 2.19
CA LYS A 210 20.31 5.63 1.02
C LYS A 210 19.64 6.42 -0.09
N ALA A 211 18.34 6.26 -0.26
CA ALA A 211 17.60 6.81 -1.38
C ALA A 211 16.98 8.20 -1.09
N ILE A 212 16.64 8.47 0.18
CA ILE A 212 15.73 9.56 0.54
C ILE A 212 16.18 10.94 0.07
N ASP A 213 17.49 11.23 0.14
CA ASP A 213 18.00 12.55 -0.25
C ASP A 213 17.83 12.79 -1.77
N ARG A 214 17.83 11.73 -2.60
CA ARG A 214 17.49 11.84 -4.04
C ARG A 214 15.98 11.85 -4.26
N LEU A 215 15.24 10.97 -3.59
CA LEU A 215 13.80 10.81 -3.83
C LEU A 215 13.01 12.06 -3.45
N ARG A 216 13.36 12.73 -2.35
CA ARG A 216 12.66 13.95 -1.90
C ARG A 216 12.74 15.10 -2.92
N ASP A 217 13.81 15.13 -3.70
CA ASP A 217 14.06 16.14 -4.74
C ASP A 217 13.33 15.81 -6.06
N MET A 218 12.83 14.58 -6.22
CA MET A 218 12.04 14.19 -7.38
C MET A 218 10.59 14.70 -7.23
N PRO A 219 9.99 15.25 -8.29
CA PRO A 219 8.58 15.62 -8.27
C PRO A 219 7.70 14.37 -8.35
N ASN A 220 6.44 14.52 -7.95
CA ASN A 220 5.39 13.52 -8.14
C ASN A 220 5.67 12.12 -7.54
N ILE A 221 6.39 12.09 -6.42
CA ILE A 221 6.59 10.90 -5.60
C ILE A 221 5.86 11.06 -4.26
N TRP A 222 5.07 10.06 -3.93
CA TRP A 222 4.41 9.79 -2.66
C TRP A 222 4.82 8.40 -2.18
N TYR A 223 4.50 8.08 -0.93
CA TYR A 223 4.84 6.82 -0.30
C TYR A 223 3.63 6.31 0.46
N ASP A 224 3.30 5.03 0.30
CA ASP A 224 2.47 4.37 1.30
C ASP A 224 3.36 3.69 2.35
N LEU A 225 2.84 3.62 3.57
CA LEU A 225 3.56 3.13 4.76
C LEU A 225 3.31 1.64 5.06
N SER A 226 2.73 0.92 4.12
CA SER A 226 2.12 -0.40 4.34
C SER A 226 3.09 -1.56 4.53
N ALA A 227 2.68 -2.56 5.31
CA ALA A 227 3.40 -3.80 5.60
C ALA A 227 4.86 -3.61 6.08
N VAL A 228 5.18 -2.48 6.70
CA VAL A 228 6.51 -2.25 7.31
C VAL A 228 6.36 -2.19 8.82
N THR A 229 7.06 -3.06 9.54
CA THR A 229 7.04 -3.13 11.02
C THR A 229 8.39 -2.76 11.65
N ASP A 230 9.31 -2.24 10.85
CA ASP A 230 10.56 -1.68 11.34
C ASP A 230 10.38 -0.17 11.53
N VAL A 231 10.64 0.33 12.74
CA VAL A 231 10.56 1.75 13.09
C VAL A 231 11.51 2.63 12.25
N ARG A 232 12.65 2.09 11.80
CA ARG A 232 13.75 2.88 11.21
C ARG A 232 13.44 3.48 9.83
N PRO A 233 12.74 2.77 8.92
CA PRO A 233 12.16 3.38 7.73
C PRO A 233 11.27 4.58 8.03
N PHE A 234 10.37 4.46 8.99
CA PHE A 234 9.45 5.54 9.38
C PHE A 234 10.19 6.74 9.95
N ILE A 235 11.17 6.53 10.85
CA ILE A 235 12.01 7.63 11.37
C ILE A 235 12.65 8.40 10.21
N THR A 236 13.16 7.68 9.21
CA THR A 236 13.80 8.32 8.05
C THR A 236 12.81 9.15 7.23
N LEU A 237 11.64 8.61 6.92
CA LEU A 237 10.61 9.32 6.16
C LEU A 237 10.07 10.52 6.94
N PHE A 238 9.66 10.32 8.19
CA PHE A 238 9.07 11.38 9.02
C PHE A 238 10.06 12.53 9.31
N SER A 239 11.36 12.23 9.39
CA SER A 239 12.38 13.26 9.66
C SER A 239 12.91 13.96 8.41
N LYS A 240 12.76 13.38 7.21
CA LYS A 240 13.45 13.88 6.00
C LYS A 240 12.55 14.14 4.81
N GLU A 241 11.40 13.49 4.69
CA GLU A 241 10.45 13.73 3.60
C GLU A 241 9.47 14.83 3.99
N ASN A 242 8.80 15.41 2.99
CA ASN A 242 7.61 16.21 3.24
C ASN A 242 6.47 15.28 3.71
N THR A 243 5.95 15.48 4.93
CA THR A 243 4.87 14.66 5.50
C THR A 243 3.62 14.62 4.62
N LYS A 244 3.36 15.67 3.82
CA LYS A 244 2.27 15.72 2.84
C LYS A 244 2.39 14.70 1.69
N ARG A 245 3.55 14.04 1.55
CA ARG A 245 3.80 12.98 0.57
C ARG A 245 3.62 11.57 1.14
N LEU A 246 3.22 11.45 2.39
CA LEU A 246 3.10 10.18 3.09
C LEU A 246 1.63 9.82 3.28
N PHE A 247 1.27 8.60 2.88
CA PHE A 247 -0.04 8.03 3.05
C PHE A 247 0.03 6.80 3.96
N TYR A 248 -0.89 6.70 4.91
CA TYR A 248 -1.14 5.43 5.56
C TYR A 248 -1.63 4.40 4.54
N GLY A 249 -1.15 3.17 4.69
CA GLY A 249 -1.67 2.01 3.98
C GLY A 249 -1.41 0.78 4.84
N SER A 250 -2.23 -0.25 4.73
CA SER A 250 -2.11 -1.45 5.57
C SER A 250 -1.53 -2.66 4.83
N ASP A 251 -1.73 -2.74 3.52
CA ASP A 251 -1.58 -3.96 2.71
C ASP A 251 -2.40 -5.15 3.27
N GLY A 252 -3.53 -4.86 3.92
CA GLY A 252 -4.47 -5.87 4.38
C GLY A 252 -5.14 -6.62 3.22
N ILE A 253 -5.72 -7.79 3.46
CA ILE A 253 -5.78 -8.54 4.72
C ILE A 253 -4.56 -9.47 4.85
N ASP A 254 -4.24 -10.20 3.79
CA ASP A 254 -3.29 -11.32 3.83
C ASP A 254 -1.84 -10.90 4.15
N SER A 255 -1.42 -9.65 3.89
CA SER A 255 -0.04 -9.21 4.18
C SER A 255 0.16 -8.66 5.60
N THR A 256 -0.89 -8.42 6.39
CA THR A 256 -0.73 -7.87 7.75
C THR A 256 -1.68 -8.44 8.81
N TYR A 257 -2.62 -9.31 8.42
CA TYR A 257 -3.54 -9.99 9.33
C TYR A 257 -3.02 -11.36 9.78
N PHE A 258 -1.84 -11.35 10.40
CA PHE A 258 -1.20 -12.49 11.06
C PHE A 258 -0.45 -12.03 12.32
N HIS A 259 -0.33 -12.90 13.33
CA HIS A 259 0.46 -12.61 14.52
C HIS A 259 1.95 -12.73 14.23
N GLY A 260 2.68 -11.64 14.39
CA GLY A 260 4.09 -11.52 14.07
C GLY A 260 4.40 -10.23 13.34
N GLN A 261 5.48 -10.18 12.56
CA GLN A 261 5.98 -8.93 11.99
C GLN A 261 6.93 -9.17 10.80
N TYR A 262 7.32 -8.09 10.12
CA TYR A 262 8.38 -8.07 9.12
C TYR A 262 9.74 -7.82 9.80
N VAL A 263 10.42 -8.90 10.18
CA VAL A 263 11.63 -8.83 11.01
C VAL A 263 12.83 -8.43 10.18
N ALA A 264 13.48 -7.33 10.56
CA ALA A 264 14.74 -6.88 9.98
C ALA A 264 15.96 -7.52 10.69
N LEU A 265 16.79 -8.24 9.93
CA LEU A 265 18.05 -8.85 10.35
C LEU A 265 19.22 -8.13 9.68
N GLY A 266 19.55 -6.94 10.21
CA GLY A 266 20.52 -6.04 9.58
C GLY A 266 19.96 -5.42 8.30
N ARG A 267 20.44 -5.85 7.13
CA ARG A 267 19.93 -5.43 5.81
C ARG A 267 18.99 -6.46 5.16
N ALA A 268 18.93 -7.66 5.71
CA ALA A 268 17.95 -8.66 5.32
C ALA A 268 16.66 -8.47 6.11
N TRP A 269 15.55 -9.00 5.61
CA TRP A 269 14.29 -9.03 6.34
C TRP A 269 13.48 -10.26 5.92
N GLN A 270 12.54 -10.66 6.77
CA GLN A 270 11.60 -11.75 6.49
C GLN A 270 10.27 -11.51 7.20
N ALA A 271 9.16 -11.82 6.52
CA ALA A 271 7.87 -11.93 7.18
C ALA A 271 7.87 -13.13 8.14
N LEU A 272 7.71 -12.86 9.43
CA LEU A 272 7.61 -13.85 10.50
C LEU A 272 6.15 -13.96 10.92
N ASP A 273 5.45 -14.95 10.37
CA ASP A 273 4.13 -15.37 10.85
C ASP A 273 4.33 -16.43 11.93
N THR A 274 4.05 -16.08 13.18
CA THR A 274 4.33 -16.93 14.35
C THR A 274 3.63 -18.29 14.30
N SER A 275 2.54 -18.43 13.54
CA SER A 275 1.87 -19.73 13.33
C SER A 275 2.70 -20.74 12.54
N ARG A 276 3.77 -20.29 11.87
CA ARG A 276 4.65 -21.11 11.03
C ARG A 276 5.98 -21.47 11.68
N PHE A 277 6.24 -20.98 12.89
CA PHE A 277 7.52 -21.16 13.58
C PHE A 277 7.31 -21.54 15.04
N GLU A 278 8.14 -22.44 15.56
CA GLU A 278 8.19 -22.76 16.98
C GLU A 278 9.08 -21.74 17.71
N LEU A 279 8.52 -20.57 18.03
CA LEU A 279 9.22 -19.52 18.77
C LEU A 279 9.21 -19.79 20.28
N GLN A 280 10.27 -19.36 20.96
CA GLN A 280 10.40 -19.43 22.41
C GLN A 280 10.56 -18.01 22.96
N PHE A 281 9.85 -17.70 24.05
CA PHE A 281 9.86 -16.40 24.70
C PHE A 281 10.42 -16.50 26.13
N PRO A 282 11.71 -16.84 26.32
CA PRO A 282 12.27 -17.16 27.65
C PRO A 282 12.36 -15.96 28.61
N HIS A 283 12.11 -14.74 28.12
CA HIS A 283 12.31 -13.50 28.86
C HIS A 283 11.06 -12.61 28.94
N CYS A 284 9.90 -13.09 28.47
CA CYS A 284 8.65 -12.33 28.48
C CYS A 284 7.43 -13.27 28.36
N GLU A 285 6.24 -12.70 28.39
CA GLU A 285 5.02 -13.42 28.03
C GLU A 285 4.90 -13.52 26.50
N GLY A 286 4.83 -14.75 25.98
CA GLY A 286 4.79 -15.02 24.53
C GLY A 286 3.44 -14.74 23.90
N ARG A 287 3.03 -13.47 23.82
CA ARG A 287 1.79 -13.01 23.18
C ARG A 287 2.13 -12.13 21.97
N PRO A 288 2.49 -12.70 20.81
CA PRO A 288 2.67 -11.89 19.60
C PRO A 288 1.35 -11.23 19.20
N ILE A 289 1.43 -10.05 18.60
CA ILE A 289 0.27 -9.28 18.11
C ILE A 289 0.22 -9.29 16.58
N LEU A 290 -0.89 -8.81 16.03
CA LEU A 290 -1.04 -8.66 14.58
C LEU A 290 0.04 -7.75 13.98
N ALA A 291 0.56 -8.12 12.81
CA ALA A 291 1.59 -7.36 12.10
C ALA A 291 1.15 -5.92 11.77
N ILE A 292 -0.15 -5.68 11.54
CA ILE A 292 -0.69 -4.33 11.38
C ILE A 292 -0.54 -3.46 12.63
N TYR A 293 -0.63 -4.05 13.83
CA TYR A 293 -0.40 -3.32 15.08
C TYR A 293 1.09 -3.09 15.33
N GLU A 294 1.96 -4.02 14.93
CA GLU A 294 3.42 -3.80 14.91
C GLU A 294 3.81 -2.63 13.98
N GLN A 295 3.14 -2.51 12.83
CA GLN A 295 3.30 -1.36 11.92
C GLN A 295 2.86 -0.06 12.60
N LEU A 296 1.64 -0.02 13.17
CA LEU A 296 1.12 1.19 13.81
C LEU A 296 1.96 1.62 15.02
N LEU A 297 2.42 0.67 15.85
CA LEU A 297 3.35 0.95 16.94
C LEU A 297 4.68 1.51 16.44
N SER A 298 5.21 0.94 15.35
CA SER A 298 6.42 1.47 14.71
C SER A 298 6.23 2.88 14.16
N MET A 299 5.06 3.17 13.58
CA MET A 299 4.70 4.53 13.14
C MET A 299 4.60 5.48 14.33
N LYS A 300 3.91 5.09 15.43
CA LYS A 300 3.78 5.89 16.65
C LYS A 300 5.14 6.26 17.23
N GLN A 301 6.02 5.28 17.43
CA GLN A 301 7.37 5.51 17.96
C GLN A 301 8.20 6.41 17.03
N ALA A 302 8.12 6.20 15.72
CA ALA A 302 8.82 7.05 14.76
C ALA A 302 8.29 8.48 14.76
N ALA A 303 6.99 8.67 14.92
CA ALA A 303 6.36 9.98 15.02
C ALA A 303 6.81 10.73 16.28
N GLU A 304 6.86 10.05 17.42
CA GLU A 304 7.40 10.61 18.66
C GLU A 304 8.87 11.04 18.51
N ILE A 305 9.71 10.19 17.89
CA ILE A 305 11.13 10.49 17.64
C ILE A 305 11.30 11.66 16.66
N ALA A 306 10.44 11.75 15.64
CA ALA A 306 10.46 12.81 14.65
C ALA A 306 9.69 14.07 15.11
N GLU A 307 9.16 14.08 16.34
CA GLU A 307 8.40 15.17 16.93
C GLU A 307 7.16 15.59 16.11
N LEU A 308 6.49 14.62 15.47
CA LEU A 308 5.25 14.86 14.73
C LEU A 308 4.09 15.17 15.68
N SER A 309 3.26 16.13 15.31
CA SER A 309 2.05 16.47 16.05
C SER A 309 0.89 15.51 15.73
N ALA A 310 -0.16 15.53 16.55
CA ALA A 310 -1.40 14.79 16.24
C ALA A 310 -2.02 15.22 14.89
N ASP A 311 -1.84 16.48 14.49
CA ASP A 311 -2.31 16.99 13.19
C ASP A 311 -1.51 16.41 12.02
N ASP A 312 -0.20 16.22 12.18
CA ASP A 312 0.64 15.52 11.19
C ASP A 312 0.24 14.05 11.07
N ILE A 313 -0.17 13.41 12.17
CA ILE A 313 -0.67 12.04 12.17
C ILE A 313 -2.02 11.93 11.46
N GLU A 314 -2.96 12.84 11.73
CA GLU A 314 -4.22 12.87 10.98
C GLU A 314 -3.99 13.19 9.49
N ASP A 315 -3.00 14.02 9.17
CA ASP A 315 -2.59 14.24 7.78
C ASP A 315 -2.15 12.94 7.11
N ILE A 316 -1.22 12.20 7.73
CA ILE A 316 -0.67 10.96 7.17
C ILE A 316 -1.75 9.86 7.06
N ILE A 317 -2.61 9.72 8.08
CA ILE A 317 -3.60 8.65 8.15
C ILE A 317 -4.87 8.95 7.34
N TRP A 318 -5.21 10.23 7.11
CA TRP A 318 -6.45 10.62 6.45
C TRP A 318 -6.28 11.71 5.39
N ARG A 319 -5.86 12.93 5.78
CA ARG A 319 -6.04 14.13 4.92
C ARG A 319 -5.18 14.08 3.67
N ASN A 320 -3.93 13.64 3.76
CA ASN A 320 -3.02 13.63 2.62
C ASN A 320 -3.56 12.79 1.46
N ALA A 321 -4.02 11.57 1.74
CA ALA A 321 -4.52 10.67 0.72
C ALA A 321 -5.87 11.14 0.16
N THR A 322 -6.77 11.63 1.02
CA THR A 322 -8.09 12.11 0.59
C THR A 322 -8.02 13.39 -0.22
N GLU A 323 -7.14 14.33 0.12
CA GLU A 323 -6.85 15.52 -0.69
C GLU A 323 -6.21 15.14 -2.03
N ALA A 324 -5.20 14.27 -2.01
CA ALA A 324 -4.48 13.87 -3.23
C ALA A 324 -5.35 13.06 -4.21
N LEU A 325 -6.29 12.27 -3.71
CA LEU A 325 -7.22 11.45 -4.49
C LEU A 325 -8.56 12.15 -4.76
N GLU A 326 -8.67 13.43 -4.41
CA GLU A 326 -9.86 14.26 -4.63
C GLU A 326 -11.13 13.60 -4.09
N ILE A 327 -11.04 13.08 -2.87
CA ILE A 327 -12.16 12.48 -2.15
C ILE A 327 -12.95 13.62 -1.50
N GLY A 328 -14.14 13.89 -2.05
CA GLY A 328 -14.98 14.98 -1.57
C GLY A 328 -15.42 14.79 -0.13
N ASP A 329 -15.39 15.88 0.64
CA ASP A 329 -15.92 15.88 2.00
C ASP A 329 -17.46 15.72 1.95
N PRO A 330 -18.08 14.75 2.64
CA PRO A 330 -19.54 14.60 2.69
C PRO A 330 -20.26 15.88 3.15
N MET A 331 -19.57 16.82 3.82
CA MET A 331 -20.14 18.12 4.20
C MET A 331 -20.12 19.20 3.11
N SER A 332 -19.34 19.04 2.04
CA SER A 332 -19.24 20.06 0.96
C SER A 332 -20.41 20.01 -0.04
N THR A 333 -21.22 18.95 -0.05
CA THR A 333 -22.31 18.78 -1.03
C THR A 333 -23.63 19.43 -0.60
N ARG A 334 -23.71 20.07 0.58
CA ARG A 334 -24.93 20.74 1.07
C ARG A 334 -25.05 22.23 0.74
N SER A 335 -24.10 22.85 0.03
CA SER A 335 -24.12 24.31 -0.18
C SER A 335 -24.51 24.80 -1.58
N ASN A 336 -24.84 23.93 -2.54
CA ASN A 336 -25.17 24.36 -3.92
C ASN A 336 -26.59 23.99 -4.37
N THR A 337 -27.58 24.24 -3.51
CA THR A 337 -28.99 24.41 -3.95
C THR A 337 -29.60 25.62 -3.27
N THR A 338 -29.40 26.79 -3.89
CA THR A 338 -30.32 27.94 -3.85
C THR A 338 -30.30 28.63 -5.20
#